data_AF-A0A0K8Q1B7-F1
#
_entry.id   AF-A0A0K8Q1B7-F1
#
_cell.length_a   1.000
_cell.length_b   1.000
_cell.length_c   1.000
_cell.angle_alpha   90.00
_cell.angle_beta   90.00
_cell.angle_gamma   90.00
#
_symmetry.space_group_name_H-M   'P 1'
#
loop_
_entity.id
_entity.type
_entity.pdbx_description
1 polymer ?
#
loop_
_entity_poly.entity_id
_entity_poly.type
_entity_poly.pdbx_seq_one_letter_code
_entity_poly.pdbx_strand_id
1 'polypeptide(L)'
;GQGANGPDHVFVIMMENHGYDQVIGNTADAPYINTLAQRYNTATNYHGVTHPSLPNYLATISGSSQASGMTAKPARMSPAPPKSSSPAPATRRPPGSSPPHRSPAPRPPRTCSLARP
;
A
#
# COMPACT_ATOMS: atom_id res chain seq x y z
N GLY A 1 -42.95 5.11 29.26
CA GLY A 1 -41.48 5.02 29.20
C GLY A 1 -41.12 4.54 27.82
N GLN A 2 -40.37 5.33 27.04
CA GLN A 2 -39.98 4.96 25.67
C GLN A 2 -38.92 3.85 25.73
N GLY A 3 -39.20 2.72 25.08
CA GLY A 3 -38.37 1.52 25.06
C GLY A 3 -37.05 1.73 24.33
N ALA A 4 -35.95 1.38 24.97
CA ALA A 4 -34.62 1.45 24.38
C ALA A 4 -34.17 0.07 23.92
N ASN A 5 -34.72 -0.40 22.80
CA ASN A 5 -34.14 -1.52 22.06
C ASN A 5 -33.34 -0.94 20.91
N GLY A 6 -32.09 -0.56 21.18
CA GLY A 6 -31.11 -0.23 20.15
C GLY A 6 -30.63 -1.49 19.43
N PRO A 7 -29.82 -1.35 18.37
CA PRO A 7 -29.21 -2.51 17.72
C PRO A 7 -28.31 -3.26 18.72
N ASP A 8 -28.52 -4.56 18.88
CA ASP A 8 -27.70 -5.43 19.74
C ASP A 8 -26.24 -5.51 19.25
N HIS A 9 -26.06 -5.41 17.93
CA HIS A 9 -24.77 -5.47 17.28
C HIS A 9 -24.68 -4.46 16.14
N VAL A 10 -23.54 -3.78 16.06
CA VAL A 10 -23.20 -2.88 14.97
C VAL A 10 -21.85 -3.30 14.42
N PHE A 11 -21.78 -3.49 13.11
CA PHE A 11 -20.55 -3.76 12.38
C PHE A 11 -20.23 -2.56 11.49
N VAL A 12 -18.99 -2.10 11.57
CA VAL A 12 -18.47 -1.04 10.70
C VAL A 12 -17.37 -1.64 9.85
N ILE A 13 -17.58 -1.63 8.53
CA ILE A 13 -16.64 -2.17 7.54
C ILE A 13 -16.11 -0.98 6.73
N MET A 14 -14.80 -0.81 6.70
CA MET A 14 -14.13 0.28 5.97
C MET A 14 -13.37 -0.27 4.77
N MET A 15 -13.50 0.42 3.63
CA MET A 15 -12.74 0.12 2.42
C MET A 15 -11.52 1.04 2.37
N GLU A 16 -10.34 0.50 2.63
CA GLU A 16 -9.09 1.25 2.55
C GLU A 16 -8.75 1.58 1.08
N ASN A 17 -8.26 2.79 0.83
CA ASN A 17 -7.77 3.24 -0.49
C ASN A 17 -8.79 3.23 -1.64
N HIS A 18 -10.10 3.16 -1.36
CA HIS A 18 -11.14 3.24 -2.37
C HIS A 18 -12.01 4.49 -2.19
N GLY A 19 -12.14 5.27 -3.26
CA GLY A 19 -13.07 6.40 -3.36
C GLY A 19 -14.49 5.97 -3.72
N TYR A 20 -15.46 6.87 -3.54
CA TYR A 20 -16.89 6.61 -3.78
C TYR A 20 -17.15 6.05 -5.19
N ASP A 21 -16.69 6.73 -6.24
CA ASP A 21 -16.93 6.35 -7.64
C ASP A 21 -16.17 5.09 -8.07
N GLN A 22 -15.21 4.62 -7.26
CA GLN A 22 -14.52 3.34 -7.52
C GLN A 22 -15.32 2.14 -7.03
N VAL A 23 -16.30 2.37 -6.13
CA VAL A 23 -17.11 1.32 -5.52
C VAL A 23 -18.55 1.41 -6.00
N ILE A 24 -19.19 2.57 -5.85
CA ILE A 24 -20.60 2.75 -6.20
C ILE A 24 -20.75 2.79 -7.72
N GLY A 25 -21.62 1.93 -8.25
CA GLY A 25 -21.76 1.65 -9.67
C GLY A 25 -20.86 0.52 -10.19
N ASN A 26 -19.80 0.13 -9.45
CA ASN A 26 -18.94 -0.98 -9.83
C ASN A 26 -19.55 -2.34 -9.44
N THR A 27 -20.47 -2.83 -10.26
CA THR A 27 -21.10 -4.15 -10.03
C THR A 27 -20.23 -5.33 -10.46
N ALA A 28 -19.12 -5.10 -11.17
CA ALA A 28 -18.22 -6.17 -11.59
C ALA A 28 -17.32 -6.63 -10.44
N ASP A 29 -16.68 -5.68 -9.75
CA ASP A 29 -15.72 -5.99 -8.68
C ASP A 29 -16.32 -5.85 -7.28
N ALA A 30 -17.38 -5.04 -7.12
CA ALA A 30 -18.07 -4.84 -5.84
C ALA A 30 -19.59 -5.11 -5.90
N PRO A 31 -20.04 -6.27 -6.43
CA PRO A 31 -21.47 -6.56 -6.62
C PRO A 31 -22.25 -6.49 -5.31
N TYR A 32 -21.73 -7.08 -4.23
CA TYR A 32 -22.45 -7.15 -2.95
C TYR A 32 -22.67 -5.77 -2.31
N ILE A 33 -21.64 -4.92 -2.27
CA ILE A 33 -21.76 -3.55 -1.74
C ILE A 33 -22.78 -2.75 -2.55
N ASN A 34 -22.80 -2.89 -3.88
CA ASN A 34 -23.77 -2.21 -4.72
C ASN A 34 -25.21 -2.71 -4.51
N THR A 35 -25.42 -3.99 -4.20
CA THR A 35 -26.76 -4.47 -3.79
C THR A 35 -27.24 -3.82 -2.50
N LEU A 36 -26.34 -3.62 -1.53
CA LEU A 36 -26.66 -2.93 -0.27
C LEU A 36 -26.96 -1.45 -0.50
N ALA A 37 -26.17 -0.77 -1.34
CA ALA A 37 -26.34 0.64 -1.68
C ALA A 37 -27.67 0.93 -2.40
N GLN A 38 -28.19 -0.03 -3.18
CA GLN A 38 -29.52 0.08 -3.80
C GLN A 38 -30.66 -0.21 -2.82
N ARG A 39 -30.43 -1.10 -1.84
CA ARG A 39 -31.46 -1.55 -0.90
C ARG A 39 -31.61 -0.61 0.31
N TYR A 40 -30.54 0.07 0.69
CA TYR A 40 -30.45 0.91 1.88
C TYR A 40 -29.92 2.31 1.56
N ASN A 41 -29.82 3.15 2.59
CA ASN A 41 -29.35 4.52 2.43
C ASN A 41 -27.84 4.56 2.18
N THR A 42 -27.45 5.40 1.23
CA THR A 42 -26.05 5.71 0.93
C THR A 42 -25.74 7.15 1.34
N ALA A 43 -24.69 7.36 2.13
CA ALA A 43 -24.25 8.68 2.56
C ALA A 43 -23.32 9.32 1.52
N THR A 44 -23.89 10.05 0.57
CA THR A 44 -23.16 10.66 -0.56
C THR A 44 -22.30 11.87 -0.19
N ASN A 45 -22.44 12.39 1.04
CA ASN A 45 -21.65 13.51 1.57
C ASN A 45 -20.81 13.09 2.78
N TYR A 46 -20.33 11.84 2.82
CA TYR A 46 -19.41 11.36 3.84
C TYR A 46 -17.96 11.51 3.35
N HIS A 47 -17.11 12.15 4.16
CA HIS A 47 -15.71 12.44 3.83
C HIS A 47 -14.79 12.06 4.98
N GLY A 48 -13.54 11.72 4.65
CA GLY A 48 -12.49 11.55 5.66
C GLY A 48 -12.15 12.87 6.36
N VAL A 49 -11.62 12.78 7.58
CA VAL A 49 -11.16 13.95 8.36
C VAL A 49 -9.90 14.55 7.75
N THR A 50 -8.98 13.71 7.24
CA THR A 50 -7.75 14.14 6.55
C THR A 50 -7.16 13.01 5.71
N HIS A 51 -6.01 13.26 5.08
CA HIS A 51 -5.09 12.27 4.53
C HIS A 51 -3.79 12.27 5.36
N PRO A 52 -3.10 11.13 5.61
CA PRO A 52 -3.33 9.74 5.16
C PRO A 52 -4.47 9.01 5.93
N SER A 53 -4.67 7.70 5.71
CA SER A 53 -5.79 6.91 6.26
C SER A 53 -5.80 6.73 7.78
N LEU A 54 -4.63 6.65 8.44
CA LEU A 54 -4.52 6.43 9.89
C LEU A 54 -5.37 7.41 10.74
N PRO A 55 -5.27 8.74 10.55
CA PRO A 55 -6.15 9.69 11.21
C PRO A 55 -7.65 9.41 11.06
N ASN A 56 -8.11 8.84 9.94
CA ASN A 56 -9.53 8.56 9.70
C ASN A 56 -10.01 7.37 10.55
N TYR A 57 -9.19 6.33 10.70
CA TYR A 57 -9.50 5.21 11.59
C TYR A 57 -9.65 5.65 13.04
N LEU A 58 -8.67 6.44 13.49
CA LEU A 58 -8.67 6.99 14.84
C LEU A 58 -9.84 7.95 15.08
N ALA A 59 -10.19 8.77 14.09
CA ALA A 59 -11.34 9.66 14.20
C ALA A 59 -12.66 8.91 14.29
N THR A 60 -12.81 7.82 13.53
CA THR A 60 -14.05 7.02 13.56
C THR A 60 -14.26 6.34 14.92
N ILE A 61 -13.18 5.90 15.57
CA ILE A 61 -13.27 5.21 16.86
C ILE A 61 -13.39 6.20 18.03
N SER A 62 -12.60 7.27 18.03
CA SER A 62 -12.58 8.23 19.15
C SER A 62 -13.66 9.31 19.07
N GLY A 63 -14.28 9.52 17.90
CA GLY A 63 -15.19 10.64 17.66
C GLY A 63 -14.52 12.02 17.59
N SER A 64 -13.19 12.08 17.46
CA SER A 64 -12.42 13.35 17.46
C SER A 64 -11.38 13.41 16.34
N SER A 65 -11.04 14.61 15.87
CA SER A 65 -10.01 14.76 14.82
C SER A 65 -8.60 14.68 15.43
N GLN A 66 -7.88 13.56 15.23
CA GLN A 66 -6.50 13.38 15.72
C GLN A 66 -5.43 13.73 14.68
N ALA A 67 -5.77 14.57 13.70
CA ALA A 67 -4.91 14.91 12.57
C ALA A 67 -3.57 15.56 12.97
N SER A 68 -3.50 16.22 14.13
CA SER A 68 -2.28 16.89 14.61
C SER A 68 -1.13 15.92 14.84
N GLY A 69 -0.14 15.96 13.94
CA GLY A 69 1.13 15.21 14.05
C GLY A 69 1.19 13.89 13.27
N MET A 70 0.06 13.42 12.74
CA MET A 70 0.00 12.17 11.94
C MET A 70 0.12 12.40 10.44
N THR A 71 0.03 13.66 9.99
CA THR A 71 0.44 14.07 8.65
C THR A 71 1.97 14.03 8.59
N ALA A 72 2.52 12.86 8.29
CA ALA A 72 3.91 12.79 7.88
C ALA A 72 4.07 13.67 6.62
N LYS A 73 4.70 14.84 6.77
CA LYS A 73 5.60 15.27 5.69
C LYS A 73 6.49 14.07 5.39
N PRO A 74 6.78 13.70 4.13
CA PRO A 74 7.90 12.80 3.93
C PRO A 74 9.05 13.49 4.65
N ALA A 75 9.60 12.85 5.68
CA ALA A 75 10.94 13.21 6.09
C ALA A 75 11.70 13.18 4.77
N ARG A 76 12.24 14.32 4.34
CA ARG A 76 13.24 14.31 3.30
C ARG A 76 14.29 13.40 3.92
N MET A 77 14.28 12.14 3.52
CA MET A 77 15.26 11.18 3.97
C MET A 77 16.49 11.76 3.31
N SER A 78 17.27 12.54 4.06
CA SER A 78 18.64 12.79 3.68
C SER A 78 19.17 11.42 3.29
N PRO A 79 19.71 11.26 2.07
CA PRO A 79 20.21 9.96 1.66
C PRO A 79 21.04 9.45 2.82
N ALA A 80 20.70 8.24 3.29
CA ALA A 80 21.44 7.64 4.38
C ALA A 80 22.93 7.83 4.05
N PRO A 81 23.77 8.28 5.01
CA PRO A 81 25.20 8.27 4.76
C PRO A 81 25.54 6.90 4.21
N PRO A 82 26.39 6.80 3.17
CA PRO A 82 26.74 5.50 2.60
C PRO A 82 27.07 4.60 3.78
N LYS A 83 26.36 3.46 3.88
CA LYS A 83 26.64 2.49 4.93
C LYS A 83 28.16 2.31 4.87
N SER A 84 28.85 2.69 5.95
CA SER A 84 30.23 2.31 6.13
C SER A 84 30.20 0.79 6.08
N SER A 85 30.49 0.24 4.92
CA SER A 85 30.72 -1.18 4.76
C SER A 85 32.02 -1.42 5.49
N SER A 86 31.91 -1.68 6.80
CA SER A 86 32.97 -2.36 7.53
C SER A 86 33.36 -3.55 6.66
N PRO A 87 34.61 -3.65 6.17
CA PRO A 87 35.00 -4.79 5.38
C PRO A 87 34.76 -6.03 6.23
N ALA A 88 34.06 -7.02 5.66
CA ALA A 88 33.93 -8.33 6.28
C ALA A 88 35.34 -8.83 6.63
N PRO A 89 35.56 -9.46 7.79
CA PRO A 89 36.86 -10.03 8.10
C PRO A 89 37.20 -11.03 6.99
N ALA A 90 38.34 -10.82 6.33
CA ALA A 90 38.81 -11.70 5.29
C ALA A 90 39.00 -13.10 5.90
N THR A 91 38.07 -14.02 5.64
CA THR A 91 38.28 -15.44 5.90
C THR A 91 39.48 -15.86 5.05
N ARG A 92 40.60 -16.07 5.71
CA ARG A 92 41.87 -16.50 5.13
C ARG A 92 41.62 -17.81 4.38
N ARG A 93 41.64 -17.77 3.05
CA ARG A 93 41.55 -18.96 2.20
C ARG A 93 42.78 -19.85 2.48
N PRO A 94 42.62 -21.15 2.77
CA PRO A 94 43.77 -22.05 2.91
C PRO A 94 44.53 -22.15 1.57
N PRO A 95 45.86 -22.22 1.59
CA PRO A 95 46.65 -22.37 0.37
C PRO A 95 46.42 -23.77 -0.23
N GLY A 96 45.91 -23.84 -1.46
CA GLY A 96 45.84 -25.11 -2.21
C GLY A 96 44.64 -25.31 -3.14
N SER A 97 43.61 -24.47 -3.11
CA SER A 97 42.46 -24.63 -4.01
C SER A 97 42.70 -23.93 -5.36
N SER A 98 43.03 -24.71 -6.40
CA SER A 98 43.10 -24.27 -7.79
C SER A 98 41.76 -23.67 -8.25
N PRO A 99 41.76 -22.61 -9.08
CA PRO A 99 40.51 -22.04 -9.61
C PRO A 99 39.87 -22.99 -10.64
N PRO A 100 38.53 -23.11 -10.70
CA PRO A 100 37.88 -23.81 -11.79
C PRO A 100 37.97 -23.01 -13.09
N HIS A 101 38.24 -23.71 -14.20
CA HIS A 101 38.25 -23.19 -15.56
C HIS A 101 36.93 -22.46 -15.88
N ARG A 102 37.00 -21.14 -16.09
CA ARG A 102 35.85 -20.32 -16.50
C ARG A 102 35.78 -20.27 -18.01
N SER A 103 34.83 -20.99 -18.60
CA SER A 103 34.48 -20.85 -20.02
C SER A 103 34.00 -19.42 -20.31
N PRO A 104 34.38 -18.81 -21.45
CA PRO A 104 33.87 -17.49 -21.83
C PRO A 104 32.39 -17.56 -22.21
N ALA A 105 31.62 -16.57 -21.75
CA ALA A 105 30.20 -16.42 -22.05
C ALA A 105 29.95 -16.19 -23.56
N PRO A 106 28.85 -16.69 -24.13
CA PRO A 106 28.51 -16.45 -25.53
C PRO A 106 28.17 -14.98 -25.80
N ARG A 107 28.65 -14.46 -26.94
CA ARG A 107 28.36 -13.10 -27.44
C ARG A 107 26.87 -12.95 -27.79
N PRO A 108 26.25 -11.78 -27.54
CA PRO A 108 24.88 -11.52 -27.96
C PRO A 108 24.76 -11.43 -29.49
N PRO A 109 23.62 -11.85 -30.09
CA PRO A 109 23.39 -11.75 -31.52
C PRO A 109 23.16 -10.29 -31.96
N ARG A 110 23.69 -9.97 -33.14
CA ARG A 110 23.51 -8.70 -33.85
C ARG A 110 22.03 -8.54 -34.24
N THR A 111 21.39 -7.45 -33.83
CA THR A 111 20.05 -7.08 -34.28
C THR A 111 20.11 -6.55 -35.72
N CYS A 112 19.41 -7.19 -36.65
CA CYS A 112 19.09 -6.65 -37.96
C CYS A 112 17.75 -5.88 -37.92
N SER A 113 17.70 -4.77 -38.66
CA SER A 113 16.63 -3.78 -38.78
C SER A 113 15.22 -4.33 -39.05
N LEU A 114 14.21 -3.61 -38.56
CA LEU A 114 12.98 -3.36 -39.33
C LEU A 114 12.64 -1.86 -39.26
N ALA A 115 12.91 -1.16 -40.36
CA ALA A 115 12.19 0.08 -40.69
C ALA A 115 10.76 -0.30 -41.10
N ARG A 116 9.80 0.55 -40.76
CA ARG A 116 8.37 0.34 -41.03
C ARG A 116 7.72 1.71 -41.23
N PRO A 117 6.59 1.72 -41.95
CA PRO A 117 6.48 1.92 -43.40
C PRO A 117 6.65 3.38 -43.83
#